data_AF-A0A218QN23-F1
#
_entry.id   AF-A0A218QN23-F1
#
_cell.length_a   1.000
_cell.length_b   1.000
_cell.length_c   1.000
_cell.angle_alpha   90.00
_cell.angle_beta   90.00
_cell.angle_gamma   90.00
#
_symmetry.space_group_name_H-M   'P 1'
#
loop_
_entity.id
_entity.type
_entity.pdbx_description
1 polymer ?
#
loop_
_entity_poly.entity_id
_entity_poly.type
_entity_poly.pdbx_seq_one_letter_code
_entity_poly.pdbx_strand_id
1 'polypeptide(L)'
;MTIDRVPQKHYPKVDIGRRAMAFATDFFGVWLLSSVFGSGEIGIQVVQILVFAIAWGITRVVVVYNNQGQSLGRWAFDMKLLEVQDGQVVGRIPDLQSLLKREAIICFGALLISIALGNIIRNPTAIVLVIPLAIDCGAALSDTQMRQALHDRVSGTMIVSSRRGYSLDIKIKRLVEKTRRNVRK
;
A
#
# COMPACT_ATOMS: atom_id res chain seq x y z
N MET A 1 26.59 14.39 -33.25
CA MET A 1 26.03 13.79 -32.02
C MET A 1 24.53 14.04 -32.04
N THR A 2 23.75 13.11 -32.60
CA THR A 2 22.29 13.20 -32.67
C THR A 2 21.73 12.82 -31.30
N ILE A 3 21.09 13.78 -30.63
CA ILE A 3 20.35 13.50 -29.39
C ILE A 3 19.06 12.81 -29.80
N ASP A 4 19.09 11.48 -29.88
CA ASP A 4 17.87 10.68 -30.04
C ASP A 4 17.02 10.87 -28.79
N ARG A 5 15.92 11.63 -28.93
CA ARG A 5 14.91 11.76 -27.88
C ARG A 5 14.18 10.43 -27.76
N VAL A 6 14.66 9.55 -26.90
CA VAL A 6 13.93 8.33 -26.52
C VAL A 6 12.55 8.76 -26.01
N PRO A 7 11.44 8.29 -26.63
CA PRO A 7 10.10 8.71 -26.23
C PRO A 7 9.85 8.32 -24.77
N GLN A 8 9.65 9.32 -23.93
CA GLN A 8 9.36 9.19 -22.51
C GLN A 8 8.05 8.43 -22.33
N LYS A 9 8.11 7.21 -21.79
CA LYS A 9 6.93 6.38 -21.57
C LYS A 9 6.10 7.00 -20.43
N HIS A 10 4.94 7.55 -20.76
CA HIS A 10 4.05 8.15 -19.78
C HIS A 10 3.35 7.06 -18.95
N TYR A 11 3.53 7.12 -17.62
CA TYR A 11 2.83 6.22 -16.70
C TYR A 11 1.68 6.95 -16.00
N PRO A 12 0.43 6.45 -16.15
CA PRO A 12 -0.72 7.06 -15.51
C PRO A 12 -0.62 6.96 -13.99
N LYS A 13 -0.73 8.12 -13.34
CA LYS A 13 -0.72 8.25 -11.87
C LYS A 13 -2.04 7.73 -11.31
N VAL A 14 -1.96 7.08 -10.16
CA VAL A 14 -3.14 6.56 -9.48
C VAL A 14 -3.66 7.59 -8.49
N ASP A 15 -4.98 7.68 -8.40
CA ASP A 15 -5.63 8.51 -7.40
C ASP A 15 -5.28 8.06 -5.97
N ILE A 16 -5.18 9.02 -5.04
CA ILE A 16 -4.78 8.75 -3.65
C ILE A 16 -5.78 7.83 -2.95
N GLY A 17 -7.09 7.94 -3.26
CA GLY A 17 -8.11 7.08 -2.68
C GLY A 17 -7.93 5.62 -3.07
N ARG A 18 -7.60 5.34 -4.34
CA ARG A 18 -7.29 3.98 -4.80
C ARG A 18 -6.05 3.41 -4.12
N ARG A 19 -5.01 4.23 -3.92
CA ARG A 19 -3.80 3.84 -3.18
C ARG A 19 -4.11 3.46 -1.74
N ALA A 20 -4.91 4.28 -1.06
CA ALA A 20 -5.35 4.02 0.32
C ALA A 20 -6.16 2.74 0.42
N MET A 21 -7.11 2.49 -0.50
CA MET A 21 -7.93 1.27 -0.49
C MET A 21 -7.11 -0.01 -0.71
N ALA A 22 -6.11 0.03 -1.60
CA ALA A 22 -5.22 -1.12 -1.77
C ALA A 22 -4.35 -1.38 -0.53
N PHE A 23 -3.80 -0.33 0.08
CA PHE A 23 -3.08 -0.45 1.34
C PHE A 23 -3.99 -1.04 2.43
N ALA A 24 -5.21 -0.52 2.57
CA ALA A 24 -6.19 -1.01 3.54
C ALA A 24 -6.52 -2.49 3.32
N THR A 25 -6.61 -2.94 2.06
CA THR A 25 -6.88 -4.35 1.74
C THR A 25 -5.73 -5.26 2.16
N ASP A 26 -4.49 -4.88 1.82
CA ASP A 26 -3.31 -5.64 2.24
C ASP A 26 -3.16 -5.64 3.77
N PHE A 27 -3.35 -4.47 4.40
CA PHE A 27 -3.31 -4.29 5.84
C PHE A 27 -4.36 -5.14 6.54
N PHE A 28 -5.61 -5.11 6.10
CA PHE A 28 -6.69 -5.85 6.74
C PHE A 28 -6.45 -7.36 6.68
N GLY A 29 -5.94 -7.88 5.56
CA GLY A 29 -5.60 -9.29 5.44
C GLY A 29 -4.50 -9.71 6.42
N VAL A 30 -3.42 -8.93 6.51
CA VAL A 30 -2.31 -9.21 7.44
C VAL A 30 -2.73 -9.01 8.90
N TRP A 31 -3.49 -7.95 9.17
CA TRP A 31 -3.98 -7.62 10.50
C TRP A 31 -4.89 -8.72 11.05
N LEU A 32 -5.87 -9.17 10.26
CA LEU A 32 -6.78 -10.25 10.64
C LEU A 32 -6.04 -11.57 10.87
N LEU A 33 -5.07 -11.90 10.01
CA LEU A 33 -4.23 -13.07 10.21
C LEU A 33 -3.44 -12.98 11.52
N SER A 34 -2.86 -11.82 11.82
CA SER A 34 -2.09 -11.61 13.06
C SER A 34 -2.98 -11.61 14.31
N SER A 35 -4.23 -11.13 14.21
CA SER A 35 -5.11 -10.96 15.37
C SER A 35 -5.56 -12.30 15.97
N VAL A 36 -5.56 -13.38 15.19
CA VAL A 36 -5.82 -14.75 15.68
C VAL A 36 -4.79 -15.18 16.72
N PHE A 37 -3.57 -14.62 16.66
CA PHE A 37 -2.47 -14.96 17.56
C PHE A 37 -2.29 -13.95 18.71
N GLY A 38 -3.20 -12.99 18.90
CA GLY A 38 -3.13 -12.02 19.99
C GLY A 38 -4.12 -12.35 21.11
N SER A 39 -3.65 -12.66 22.33
CA SER A 39 -4.53 -12.97 23.47
C SER A 39 -4.39 -12.00 24.67
N GLY A 40 -3.84 -10.80 24.46
CA GLY A 40 -3.81 -9.74 25.48
C GLY A 40 -2.72 -9.84 26.54
N GLU A 41 -1.99 -10.97 26.63
CA GLU A 41 -0.79 -11.10 27.47
C GLU A 41 0.49 -10.67 26.72
N ILE A 42 1.46 -10.11 27.46
CA ILE A 42 2.69 -9.50 26.91
C ILE A 42 3.48 -10.48 26.02
N GLY A 43 3.57 -11.76 26.39
CA GLY A 43 4.28 -12.78 25.60
C GLY A 43 3.59 -13.07 24.25
N ILE A 44 2.26 -13.00 24.22
CA ILE A 44 1.45 -13.34 23.05
C ILE A 44 1.37 -12.14 22.08
N GLN A 45 1.57 -10.91 22.57
CA GLN A 45 1.75 -9.71 21.74
C GLN A 45 3.03 -9.77 20.88
N VAL A 46 4.12 -10.35 21.38
CA VAL A 46 5.36 -10.51 20.58
C VAL A 46 5.13 -11.47 19.41
N VAL A 47 4.42 -12.57 19.63
CA VAL A 47 4.05 -13.51 18.57
C VAL A 47 3.17 -12.82 17.52
N GLN A 48 2.16 -12.06 17.95
CA GLN A 48 1.33 -11.27 17.03
C GLN A 48 2.15 -10.29 16.18
N ILE A 49 3.11 -9.57 16.77
CA ILE A 49 4.01 -8.65 16.06
C ILE A 49 4.87 -9.39 15.03
N LEU A 50 5.44 -10.55 15.39
CA LEU A 50 6.24 -11.35 14.49
C LEU A 50 5.41 -11.92 13.33
N VAL A 51 4.23 -12.46 13.62
CA VAL A 51 3.30 -12.96 12.60
C VAL A 51 2.89 -11.82 11.66
N PHE A 52 2.59 -10.64 12.20
CA PHE A 52 2.29 -9.45 11.39
C PHE A 52 3.45 -9.10 10.46
N ALA A 53 4.68 -8.97 10.99
CA ALA A 53 5.85 -8.59 10.21
C ALA A 53 6.19 -9.63 9.12
N ILE A 54 6.10 -10.93 9.44
CA ILE A 54 6.35 -12.02 8.50
C ILE A 54 5.27 -12.04 7.41
N ALA A 55 3.98 -11.99 7.78
CA ALA A 55 2.89 -11.98 6.81
C ALA A 55 2.92 -10.72 5.94
N TRP A 56 3.29 -9.57 6.50
CA TRP A 56 3.54 -8.34 5.75
C TRP A 56 4.67 -8.54 4.74
N GLY A 57 5.83 -9.05 5.18
CA GLY A 57 6.96 -9.36 4.31
C GLY A 57 6.60 -10.31 3.17
N ILE A 58 5.86 -11.38 3.45
CA ILE A 58 5.42 -12.33 2.43
C ILE A 58 4.50 -11.64 1.41
N THR A 59 3.44 -10.99 1.87
CA THR A 59 2.40 -10.41 0.99
C THR A 59 2.88 -9.18 0.21
N ARG A 60 3.81 -8.41 0.77
CA ARG A 60 4.24 -7.10 0.23
C ARG A 60 5.64 -7.08 -0.34
N VAL A 61 6.50 -8.03 0.02
CA VAL A 61 7.84 -8.18 -0.55
C VAL A 61 7.90 -9.40 -1.45
N VAL A 62 7.71 -10.60 -0.90
CA VAL A 62 7.90 -11.86 -1.66
C VAL A 62 6.91 -11.99 -2.81
N VAL A 63 5.61 -11.82 -2.53
CA VAL A 63 4.56 -11.89 -3.56
C VAL A 63 4.74 -10.78 -4.59
N VAL A 64 5.08 -9.57 -4.16
CA VAL A 64 5.27 -8.42 -5.04
C VAL A 64 6.45 -8.62 -5.98
N TYR A 65 7.57 -9.14 -5.47
CA TYR A 65 8.76 -9.43 -6.26
C TYR A 65 8.47 -10.50 -7.32
N ASN A 66 7.77 -11.57 -6.93
CA ASN A 66 7.43 -12.67 -7.84
C ASN A 66 6.28 -12.32 -8.81
N ASN A 67 5.41 -11.37 -8.46
CA ASN A 67 4.21 -11.03 -9.21
C ASN A 67 4.28 -9.63 -9.85
N GLN A 68 5.43 -9.29 -10.42
CA GLN A 68 5.63 -8.08 -11.24
C GLN A 68 5.23 -6.75 -10.56
N GLY A 69 5.47 -6.63 -9.27
CA GLY A 69 5.16 -5.41 -8.50
C GLY A 69 3.75 -5.35 -7.92
N GLN A 70 2.96 -6.43 -8.00
CA GLN A 70 1.57 -6.48 -7.54
C GLN A 70 1.41 -7.29 -6.25
N SER A 71 0.92 -6.63 -5.19
CA SER A 71 0.32 -7.27 -4.01
C SER A 71 -1.16 -7.56 -4.27
N LEU A 72 -1.83 -8.24 -3.34
CA LEU A 72 -3.26 -8.52 -3.45
C LEU A 72 -4.10 -7.24 -3.59
N GLY A 73 -3.86 -6.26 -2.73
CA GLY A 73 -4.51 -4.95 -2.80
C GLY A 73 -4.17 -4.21 -4.08
N ARG A 74 -2.90 -4.21 -4.50
CA ARG A 74 -2.50 -3.56 -5.78
C ARG A 74 -3.18 -4.24 -6.97
N TRP A 75 -3.30 -5.55 -6.97
CA TRP A 75 -4.02 -6.28 -8.00
C TRP A 75 -5.53 -5.97 -7.98
N ALA A 76 -6.13 -5.86 -6.80
CA ALA A 76 -7.54 -5.54 -6.64
C ALA A 76 -7.91 -4.17 -7.23
N PHE A 77 -7.00 -3.18 -7.13
CA PHE A 77 -7.22 -1.80 -7.55
C PHE A 77 -6.38 -1.36 -8.76
N ASP A 78 -5.94 -2.31 -9.59
CA ASP A 78 -5.23 -2.07 -10.86
C ASP A 78 -3.97 -1.21 -10.72
N MET A 79 -3.11 -1.58 -9.79
CA MET A 79 -1.86 -0.87 -9.51
C MET A 79 -0.66 -1.79 -9.61
N LYS A 80 0.50 -1.18 -9.82
CA LYS A 80 1.80 -1.83 -9.69
C LYS A 80 2.86 -0.85 -9.21
N LEU A 81 3.91 -1.40 -8.60
CA LEU A 81 5.06 -0.63 -8.14
C LEU A 81 6.16 -0.63 -9.21
N LEU A 82 6.69 0.55 -9.50
CA LEU A 82 7.81 0.75 -10.42
C LEU A 82 8.94 1.54 -9.75
N GLU A 83 10.14 1.37 -10.30
CA GLU A 83 11.34 2.10 -9.91
C GLU A 83 11.39 3.51 -10.53
N VAL A 84 11.95 4.44 -9.76
CA VAL A 84 12.20 5.83 -10.15
C VAL A 84 13.69 6.09 -10.05
N GLN A 85 14.29 6.49 -11.17
CA GLN A 85 15.71 6.86 -11.27
C GLN A 85 15.78 8.26 -11.88
N ASP A 86 16.58 9.14 -11.29
CA ASP A 86 16.78 10.52 -11.75
C ASP A 86 15.47 11.30 -12.01
N GLY A 87 14.46 11.05 -11.15
CA GLY A 87 13.14 11.69 -11.26
C GLY A 87 12.25 11.13 -12.37
N GLN A 88 12.66 10.06 -13.05
CA GLN A 88 11.91 9.42 -14.12
C GLN A 88 11.56 7.96 -13.81
N VAL A 89 10.41 7.50 -14.31
CA VAL A 89 9.93 6.13 -14.11
C VAL A 89 10.56 5.21 -15.15
N VAL A 90 11.42 4.29 -14.70
CA VAL A 90 12.23 3.42 -15.58
C VAL A 90 11.40 2.26 -16.16
N GLY A 91 10.20 2.01 -15.64
CA GLY A 91 9.35 0.91 -16.10
C GLY A 91 9.74 -0.47 -15.59
N ARG A 92 10.81 -0.54 -14.78
CA ARG A 92 11.29 -1.73 -14.09
C ARG A 92 10.62 -1.89 -12.73
N ILE A 93 10.48 -3.13 -12.28
CA ILE A 93 10.08 -3.45 -10.90
C ILE A 93 11.27 -3.12 -9.99
N PRO A 94 11.04 -2.49 -8.81
CA PRO A 94 12.12 -2.19 -7.88
C PRO A 94 12.90 -3.43 -7.46
N ASP A 95 14.19 -3.25 -7.23
CA ASP A 95 15.03 -4.30 -6.66
C ASP A 95 14.56 -4.70 -5.25
N LEU A 96 14.96 -5.90 -4.82
CA LEU A 96 14.57 -6.48 -3.54
C LEU A 96 14.97 -5.57 -2.37
N GLN A 97 16.15 -4.93 -2.43
CA GLN A 97 16.60 -4.01 -1.38
C GLN A 97 15.70 -2.77 -1.27
N SER A 98 15.38 -2.15 -2.39
CA SER A 98 14.46 -0.99 -2.45
C SER A 98 13.07 -1.37 -1.98
N LEU A 99 12.58 -2.56 -2.35
CA LEU A 99 11.29 -3.08 -1.91
C LEU A 99 11.26 -3.35 -0.40
N LEU A 100 12.30 -3.98 0.16
CA LEU A 100 12.42 -4.21 1.60
C LEU A 100 12.45 -2.90 2.37
N LYS A 101 13.26 -1.93 1.95
CA LYS A 101 13.35 -0.61 2.60
C LYS A 101 11.99 0.10 2.60
N ARG A 102 11.30 0.09 1.45
CA ARG A 102 9.97 0.65 1.28
C ARG A 102 8.95 0.01 2.21
N GLU A 103 8.85 -1.32 2.15
CA GLU A 103 7.84 -2.05 2.92
C GLU A 103 8.17 -2.09 4.41
N ALA A 104 9.44 -1.95 4.83
CA ALA A 104 9.80 -1.82 6.25
C ALA A 104 9.26 -0.53 6.87
N ILE A 105 9.39 0.61 6.17
CA ILE A 105 8.83 1.90 6.63
C ILE A 105 7.30 1.79 6.76
N ILE A 106 6.65 1.21 5.75
CA ILE A 106 5.19 1.03 5.77
C ILE A 106 4.77 0.01 6.82
N CYS A 107 5.50 -1.09 6.98
CA CYS A 107 5.23 -2.12 7.97
C CYS A 107 5.25 -1.53 9.38
N PHE A 108 6.23 -0.67 9.67
CA PHE A 108 6.32 0.02 10.95
C PHE A 108 5.07 0.86 11.22
N GLY A 109 4.68 1.73 10.28
CA GLY A 109 3.47 2.54 10.43
C GLY A 109 2.18 1.70 10.49
N ALA A 110 2.08 0.63 9.70
CA ALA A 110 0.95 -0.29 9.71
C ALA A 110 0.84 -1.05 11.05
N LEU A 111 1.97 -1.46 11.62
CA LEU A 111 2.02 -2.12 12.92
C LEU A 111 1.57 -1.18 14.05
N LEU A 112 1.99 0.09 14.02
CA LEU A 112 1.50 1.10 14.97
C LEU A 112 -0.02 1.30 14.87
N ILE A 113 -0.59 1.31 13.66
CA ILE A 113 -2.05 1.35 13.47
C ILE A 113 -2.71 0.10 14.05
N SER A 114 -2.15 -1.09 13.82
CA SER A 114 -2.66 -2.33 14.39
C SER A 114 -2.74 -2.26 15.92
N ILE A 115 -1.67 -1.77 16.56
CA ILE A 115 -1.62 -1.56 18.02
C ILE A 115 -2.65 -0.52 18.44
N ALA A 116 -2.77 0.60 17.71
CA ALA A 116 -3.73 1.65 18.01
C ALA A 116 -5.17 1.11 18.00
N LEU A 117 -5.55 0.39 16.94
CA LEU A 117 -6.88 -0.19 16.80
C LEU A 117 -7.21 -1.18 17.93
N GLY A 118 -6.24 -1.99 18.35
CA GLY A 118 -6.41 -2.93 19.46
C GLY A 118 -6.58 -2.25 20.84
N ASN A 119 -6.11 -1.02 20.99
CA ASN A 119 -6.07 -0.32 22.29
C ASN A 119 -6.99 0.90 22.38
N ILE A 120 -7.55 1.41 21.28
CA ILE A 120 -8.26 2.68 21.24
C ILE A 120 -9.48 2.76 22.17
N ILE A 121 -10.16 1.63 22.40
CA ILE A 121 -11.30 1.54 23.33
C ILE A 121 -10.85 1.69 24.79
N ARG A 122 -9.67 1.14 25.13
CA ARG A 122 -9.12 1.17 26.50
C ARG A 122 -8.32 2.45 26.77
N ASN A 123 -7.66 2.98 25.75
CA ASN A 123 -6.83 4.17 25.84
C ASN A 123 -6.97 5.01 24.55
N PRO A 124 -7.80 6.07 24.56
CA PRO A 124 -7.98 6.95 23.41
C PRO A 124 -6.69 7.62 22.92
N THR A 125 -5.68 7.80 23.79
CA THR A 125 -4.39 8.39 23.40
C THR A 125 -3.61 7.51 22.39
N ALA A 126 -4.01 6.24 22.22
CA ALA A 126 -3.45 5.35 21.21
C ALA A 126 -3.60 5.90 19.77
N ILE A 127 -4.51 6.85 19.53
CA ILE A 127 -4.66 7.53 18.22
C ILE A 127 -3.37 8.22 17.77
N VAL A 128 -2.51 8.66 18.70
CA VAL A 128 -1.22 9.31 18.39
C VAL A 128 -0.30 8.38 17.57
N LEU A 129 -0.45 7.07 17.73
CA LEU A 129 0.34 6.07 16.99
C LEU A 129 0.02 6.03 15.48
N VAL A 130 -1.09 6.63 15.04
CA VAL A 130 -1.46 6.73 13.61
C VAL A 130 -0.70 7.85 12.91
N ILE A 131 -0.21 8.86 13.65
CA ILE A 131 0.40 10.08 13.11
C ILE A 131 1.60 9.80 12.18
N PRO A 132 2.55 8.91 12.51
CA PRO A 132 3.71 8.66 11.63
C PRO A 132 3.31 8.20 10.23
N LEU A 133 2.32 7.30 10.11
CA LEU A 133 1.84 6.84 8.80
C LEU A 133 1.04 7.94 8.08
N ALA A 134 0.30 8.76 8.82
CA ALA A 134 -0.43 9.89 8.26
C ALA A 134 0.52 10.94 7.65
N ILE A 135 1.65 11.23 8.31
CA ILE A 135 2.70 12.13 7.79
C ILE A 135 3.35 11.54 6.54
N ASP A 136 3.73 10.26 6.59
CA ASP A 136 4.35 9.55 5.47
C ASP A 136 3.44 9.55 4.21
N CYS A 137 2.16 9.19 4.38
CA CYS A 137 1.18 9.23 3.29
C CYS A 137 0.83 10.66 2.87
N GLY A 138 0.78 11.60 3.82
CA GLY A 138 0.42 12.99 3.61
C GLY A 138 1.39 13.73 2.69
N ALA A 139 2.67 13.34 2.67
CA ALA A 139 3.64 13.90 1.74
C ALA A 139 3.24 13.73 0.26
N ALA A 140 2.48 12.68 -0.08
CA ALA A 140 1.97 12.47 -1.42
C ALA A 140 0.94 13.52 -1.88
N LEU A 141 0.30 14.24 -0.94
CA LEU A 141 -0.64 15.32 -1.23
C LEU A 141 0.07 16.64 -1.55
N SER A 142 1.25 16.86 -0.94
CA SER A 142 2.07 18.05 -1.18
C SER A 142 2.87 17.94 -2.48
N ASP A 143 3.19 16.72 -2.92
CA ASP A 143 3.92 16.47 -4.16
C ASP A 143 3.02 16.56 -5.41
N THR A 144 3.04 17.71 -6.07
CA THR A 144 2.26 17.94 -7.29
C THR A 144 2.86 17.25 -8.53
N GLN A 145 4.17 16.97 -8.53
CA GLN A 145 4.86 16.39 -9.68
C GLN A 145 4.73 14.88 -9.71
N MET A 146 5.14 14.15 -8.69
CA MET A 146 5.17 12.69 -8.70
C MET A 146 4.15 12.07 -7.74
N ARG A 147 3.52 12.87 -6.86
CA ARG A 147 2.58 12.39 -5.82
C ARG A 147 3.19 11.27 -4.97
N GLN A 148 4.48 11.33 -4.65
CA GLN A 148 5.17 10.29 -3.89
C GLN A 148 5.00 10.51 -2.38
N ALA A 149 4.75 9.42 -1.65
CA ALA A 149 4.84 9.40 -0.20
C ALA A 149 6.31 9.43 0.26
N LEU A 150 6.60 9.66 1.55
CA LEU A 150 7.99 9.71 2.02
C LEU A 150 8.70 8.36 1.81
N HIS A 151 8.04 7.23 2.09
CA HIS A 151 8.58 5.90 1.83
C HIS A 151 8.88 5.65 0.36
N ASP A 152 8.08 6.22 -0.55
CA ASP A 152 8.28 6.08 -2.00
C ASP A 152 9.53 6.86 -2.43
N ARG A 153 9.72 8.08 -1.90
CA ARG A 153 10.91 8.92 -2.15
C ARG A 153 12.19 8.29 -1.62
N VAL A 154 12.17 7.83 -0.38
CA VAL A 154 13.33 7.19 0.29
C VAL A 154 13.79 5.91 -0.40
N SER A 155 12.87 5.25 -1.11
CA SER A 155 13.11 3.97 -1.78
C SER A 155 13.22 4.09 -3.30
N GLY A 156 13.11 5.30 -3.86
CA GLY A 156 13.13 5.52 -5.31
C GLY A 156 12.04 4.74 -6.05
N THR A 157 10.80 4.78 -5.55
CA THR A 157 9.68 4.01 -6.13
C THR A 157 8.46 4.87 -6.40
N MET A 158 7.57 4.40 -7.28
CA MET A 158 6.30 5.05 -7.58
C MET A 158 5.21 4.02 -7.85
N ILE A 159 4.01 4.30 -7.36
CA ILE A 159 2.82 3.52 -7.69
C ILE A 159 2.20 4.07 -8.97
N VAL A 160 2.01 3.21 -9.96
CA VAL A 160 1.38 3.55 -11.23
C VAL A 160 0.19 2.64 -11.49
N SER A 161 -0.70 3.07 -12.38
CA SER A 161 -1.81 2.23 -12.83
C SER A 161 -1.28 1.06 -13.68
N SER A 162 -1.84 -0.12 -13.45
CA SER A 162 -1.55 -1.37 -14.15
C SER A 162 -2.71 -1.71 -15.07
N ARG A 163 -2.39 -2.32 -16.23
CA ARG A 163 -3.42 -2.91 -17.11
C ARG A 163 -3.88 -4.29 -16.62
N ARG A 164 -3.09 -4.93 -15.75
CA ARG A 164 -3.37 -6.26 -15.20
C ARG A 164 -3.92 -6.06 -13.78
N GLY A 165 -5.20 -6.29 -13.57
CA GLY A 165 -5.85 -6.17 -12.27
C GLY A 165 -7.33 -6.48 -12.31
N TYR A 166 -7.99 -6.47 -11.15
CA TYR A 166 -9.38 -6.88 -10.99
C TYR A 166 -10.40 -5.75 -11.19
N SER A 167 -9.97 -4.49 -11.11
CA SER A 167 -10.83 -3.29 -11.12
C SER A 167 -11.95 -3.32 -10.08
N LEU A 168 -11.61 -3.65 -8.82
CA LEU A 168 -12.58 -3.83 -7.74
C LEU A 168 -13.47 -2.58 -7.55
N ASP A 169 -12.89 -1.39 -7.63
CA ASP A 169 -13.60 -0.12 -7.46
C ASP A 169 -14.70 0.08 -8.50
N ILE A 170 -14.44 -0.26 -9.78
CA ILE A 170 -15.41 -0.17 -10.87
C ILE A 170 -16.53 -1.20 -10.66
N LYS A 171 -16.18 -2.42 -10.22
CA LYS A 171 -17.15 -3.49 -9.97
C LYS A 171 -18.10 -3.15 -8.83
N ILE A 172 -17.58 -2.60 -7.72
CA ILE A 172 -18.40 -2.15 -6.60
C ILE A 172 -19.35 -1.03 -7.04
N LYS A 173 -18.85 -0.02 -7.79
CA LYS A 173 -19.71 1.06 -8.32
C LYS A 173 -20.86 0.51 -9.17
N ARG A 174 -20.58 -0.41 -10.09
CA ARG A 174 -21.60 -1.06 -10.93
C ARG A 174 -22.62 -1.84 -10.11
N LEU A 175 -22.18 -2.53 -9.07
CA LEU A 175 -23.08 -3.28 -8.17
C LEU A 175 -24.02 -2.33 -7.43
N VAL A 176 -23.49 -1.26 -6.84
CA VAL A 176 -24.28 -0.24 -6.12
C VAL A 176 -25.30 0.41 -7.06
N GLU A 177 -24.90 0.78 -8.28
CA GLU A 177 -25.83 1.33 -9.27
C GLU A 177 -26.94 0.37 -9.64
N LYS A 178 -26.62 -0.92 -9.83
CA LYS A 178 -27.62 -1.95 -10.14
C LYS A 178 -28.63 -2.10 -9.01
N THR A 179 -28.17 -2.17 -7.76
CA THR A 179 -29.04 -2.25 -6.58
C THR A 179 -29.92 -1.01 -6.44
N ARG A 180 -29.35 0.20 -6.62
CA ARG A 180 -30.12 1.46 -6.55
C ARG A 180 -31.21 1.54 -7.61
N ARG A 181 -30.96 1.02 -8.81
CA ARG A 181 -31.98 0.94 -9.89
C ARG A 181 -33.09 -0.05 -9.55
N ASN A 182 -32.75 -1.17 -8.92
CA ASN A 182 -33.73 -2.18 -8.51
C ASN A 182 -34.62 -1.70 -7.36
N VAL A 183 -34.10 -0.90 -6.42
CA VAL A 183 -34.88 -0.35 -5.30
C VAL A 183 -35.79 0.82 -5.72
N ARG A 184 -35.50 1.47 -6.86
CA ARG A 184 -36.30 2.59 -7.39
C ARG A 184 -37.43 2.14 -8.33
N LYS A 185 -37.50 0.84 -8.64
CA LYS A 185 -38.62 0.22 -9.36
C LYS A 185 -39.54 -0.44 -8.35
#